data_AF-A0A350D541-F1
#
_entry.id   AF-A0A350D541-F1
#
_cell.length_a   1.000
_cell.length_b   1.000
_cell.length_c   1.000
_cell.angle_alpha   90.00
_cell.angle_beta   90.00
_cell.angle_gamma   90.00
#
_symmetry.space_group_name_H-M   'P 1'
#
loop_
_entity.id
_entity.type
_entity.pdbx_description
1 polymer ?
#
loop_
_entity_poly.entity_id
_entity_poly.type
_entity_poly.pdbx_seq_one_letter_code
_entity_poly.pdbx_strand_id
1 'polypeptide(L)'
;MNKKISGQLKRTGQRSLIWLVLVLLFCQPSEAQVLVNCLVAVVDDVPISLYDLKIVILFGLEPELAQTELPLKKEDLLNIYIDELLVLNLARGQINISQEEIDQEIGQTRARLGSQLFEAKCQSLGIEADHLIPYIENKLLFERIVNARLSQKVPISLQELEDYYNHTYVPEIRAKDQPVPEMVNVLTEIEDKLQAIKAREQLSQWLQELRQKARIIINHDCLEKV
;
A
#
# COMPACT_ATOMS: atom_id res chain seq x y z
N MET A 1 -5.96 85.42 -45.85
CA MET A 1 -7.36 85.00 -46.07
C MET A 1 -7.41 83.48 -46.07
N ASN A 2 -8.41 82.92 -45.38
CA ASN A 2 -8.85 81.51 -45.31
C ASN A 2 -8.24 80.52 -44.30
N LYS A 3 -9.06 80.29 -43.25
CA LYS A 3 -9.07 79.16 -42.30
C LYS A 3 -9.34 77.83 -43.04
N LYS A 4 -8.69 76.73 -42.62
CA LYS A 4 -9.35 75.40 -42.48
C LYS A 4 -8.57 74.53 -41.47
N ILE A 5 -9.16 74.33 -40.29
CA ILE A 5 -9.76 73.07 -39.81
C ILE A 5 -8.75 72.14 -39.13
N SER A 6 -8.65 72.32 -37.81
CA SER A 6 -8.25 71.34 -36.83
C SER A 6 -9.27 70.19 -36.79
N GLY A 7 -8.82 68.92 -36.81
CA GLY A 7 -9.71 67.82 -36.44
C GLY A 7 -9.41 66.45 -37.05
N GLN A 8 -8.19 65.94 -36.97
CA GLN A 8 -7.90 64.54 -37.36
C GLN A 8 -6.73 63.95 -36.53
N LEU A 9 -6.83 63.97 -35.19
CA LEU A 9 -5.79 63.34 -34.35
C LEU A 9 -6.29 62.53 -33.14
N LYS A 10 -7.59 62.20 -33.08
CA LYS A 10 -8.16 61.42 -31.96
C LYS A 10 -8.61 60.00 -32.30
N ARG A 11 -8.53 59.55 -33.56
CA ARG A 11 -9.16 58.29 -33.98
C ARG A 11 -8.23 57.07 -34.11
N THR A 12 -6.91 57.27 -34.07
CA THR A 12 -5.91 56.20 -34.22
C THR A 12 -5.40 55.63 -32.89
N GLY A 13 -5.32 56.44 -31.82
CA GLY A 13 -4.87 55.96 -30.50
C GLY A 13 -5.87 55.03 -29.79
N GLN A 14 -7.17 55.16 -30.09
CA GLN A 14 -8.22 54.38 -29.43
C GLN A 14 -8.31 52.94 -29.93
N ARG A 15 -7.89 52.66 -31.18
CA ARG A 15 -7.88 51.29 -31.74
C ARG A 15 -6.66 50.48 -31.29
N SER A 16 -5.49 51.12 -31.11
CA SER A 16 -4.31 50.46 -30.53
C SER A 16 -4.48 50.14 -29.05
N LEU A 17 -5.15 51.01 -28.28
CA LEU A 17 -5.44 50.74 -26.87
C LEU A 17 -6.40 49.56 -26.67
N ILE A 18 -7.39 49.40 -27.56
CA ILE A 18 -8.30 48.25 -27.52
C ILE A 18 -7.58 46.95 -27.84
N TRP A 19 -6.64 46.95 -28.80
CA TRP A 19 -5.84 45.76 -29.11
C TRP A 19 -4.88 45.37 -27.97
N LEU A 20 -4.30 46.36 -27.29
CA LEU A 20 -3.38 46.11 -26.16
C LEU A 20 -4.13 45.58 -24.92
N VAL A 21 -5.37 46.05 -24.69
CA VAL A 21 -6.26 45.51 -23.64
C VAL A 21 -6.77 44.11 -23.99
N LEU A 22 -7.03 43.81 -25.27
CA LEU A 22 -7.48 42.48 -25.69
C LEU A 22 -6.39 41.41 -25.56
N VAL A 23 -5.11 41.78 -25.76
CA VAL A 23 -3.96 40.87 -25.55
C VAL A 23 -3.67 40.65 -24.06
N LEU A 24 -3.87 41.68 -23.21
CA LEU A 24 -3.76 41.53 -21.75
C LEU A 24 -4.88 40.66 -21.14
N LEU A 25 -6.06 40.61 -21.74
CA LEU A 25 -7.18 39.75 -21.32
C LEU A 25 -6.98 38.26 -21.66
N PHE A 26 -6.05 37.93 -22.56
CA PHE A 26 -5.70 36.55 -22.90
C PHE A 26 -4.55 35.97 -22.07
N CYS A 27 -3.91 36.78 -21.21
CA CYS A 27 -2.93 36.30 -20.25
C CYS A 27 -3.67 35.85 -18.97
N GLN A 28 -4.50 34.81 -19.08
CA GLN A 28 -4.96 34.09 -17.90
C GLN A 28 -3.70 33.49 -17.25
N PRO A 29 -3.45 33.68 -15.94
CA PRO A 29 -2.47 32.86 -15.26
C PRO A 29 -2.96 31.43 -15.39
N SER A 30 -2.33 30.66 -16.26
CA SER A 30 -2.45 29.21 -16.21
C SER A 30 -1.95 28.86 -14.82
N GLU A 31 -2.87 28.54 -13.90
CA GLU A 31 -2.49 27.79 -12.72
C GLU A 31 -1.82 26.54 -13.27
N ALA A 32 -0.50 26.53 -13.27
CA ALA A 32 0.26 25.31 -13.41
C ALA A 32 -0.18 24.48 -12.21
N GLN A 33 -1.21 23.65 -12.40
CA GLN A 33 -1.62 22.64 -11.45
C GLN A 33 -0.42 21.71 -11.33
N VAL A 34 0.48 22.03 -10.39
CA VAL A 34 1.54 21.12 -9.99
C VAL A 34 0.79 19.91 -9.47
N LEU A 35 0.93 18.78 -10.16
CA LEU A 35 0.43 17.49 -9.71
C LEU A 35 1.23 17.11 -8.46
N VAL A 36 0.87 17.69 -7.31
CA VAL A 36 1.48 17.34 -6.04
C VAL A 36 0.85 16.03 -5.61
N ASN A 37 1.58 14.94 -5.83
CA ASN A 37 1.24 13.65 -5.26
C ASN A 37 1.22 13.79 -3.72
N CYS A 38 0.08 13.48 -3.11
CA CYS A 38 -0.14 13.67 -1.68
C CYS A 38 0.77 12.71 -0.91
N LEU A 39 1.57 13.22 0.04
CA LEU A 39 2.34 12.37 0.95
C LEU A 39 1.43 11.89 2.06
N VAL A 40 1.08 10.61 2.04
CA VAL A 40 0.18 9.97 3.02
C VAL A 40 0.93 9.68 4.31
N ALA A 41 2.21 9.33 4.23
CA ALA A 41 3.04 9.16 5.41
C ALA A 41 4.53 9.37 5.08
N VAL A 42 5.34 9.46 6.12
CA VAL A 42 6.79 9.40 6.06
C VAL A 42 7.26 8.42 7.13
N VAL A 43 8.05 7.43 6.74
CA VAL A 43 8.66 6.43 7.63
C VAL A 43 10.16 6.65 7.61
N ASP A 44 10.69 7.13 8.73
CA ASP A 44 12.01 7.73 8.87
C ASP A 44 12.22 8.88 7.88
N ASP A 45 12.86 8.60 6.74
CA ASP A 45 13.10 9.56 5.65
C ASP A 45 12.56 9.02 4.30
N VAL A 46 11.78 7.94 4.33
CA VAL A 46 11.13 7.35 3.16
C VAL A 46 9.70 7.90 3.07
N PRO A 47 9.38 8.75 2.07
CA PRO A 47 8.02 9.22 1.86
C PRO A 47 7.16 8.10 1.28
N ILE A 48 5.91 8.04 1.74
CA ILE A 48 4.85 7.19 1.19
C ILE A 48 3.84 8.11 0.54
N SER A 49 3.69 7.99 -0.78
CA SER A 49 2.73 8.78 -1.52
C SER A 49 1.38 8.08 -1.65
N LEU A 50 0.35 8.87 -1.96
CA LEU A 50 -0.98 8.38 -2.25
C LEU A 50 -0.97 7.40 -3.43
N TYR A 51 -0.12 7.68 -4.41
CA TYR A 51 0.02 6.86 -5.60
C TYR A 51 0.61 5.48 -5.29
N ASP A 52 1.63 5.41 -4.42
CA ASP A 52 2.25 4.16 -3.99
C ASP A 52 1.21 3.25 -3.32
N LEU A 53 0.42 3.84 -2.41
CA LEU A 53 -0.63 3.13 -1.69
C LEU A 53 -1.74 2.65 -2.64
N LYS A 54 -2.11 3.45 -3.66
CA LYS A 54 -3.08 3.02 -4.68
C LYS A 54 -2.58 1.84 -5.51
N ILE A 55 -1.29 1.79 -5.85
CA ILE A 55 -0.72 0.64 -6.55
C ILE A 55 -0.83 -0.61 -5.68
N VAL A 56 -0.36 -0.55 -4.44
CA VAL A 56 -0.38 -1.71 -3.52
C VAL A 56 -1.81 -2.25 -3.37
N ILE A 57 -2.77 -1.36 -3.09
CA ILE A 57 -4.17 -1.73 -2.85
C ILE A 57 -4.86 -2.25 -4.13
N LEU A 58 -4.67 -1.58 -5.27
CA LEU A 58 -5.35 -1.99 -6.49
C LEU A 58 -4.82 -3.33 -6.99
N PHE A 59 -3.54 -3.65 -6.83
CA PHE A 59 -2.99 -4.92 -7.29
C PHE A 59 -3.01 -6.02 -6.21
N GLY A 60 -3.35 -5.68 -4.96
CA GLY A 60 -3.37 -6.62 -3.84
C GLY A 60 -1.96 -7.09 -3.50
N LEU A 61 -1.02 -6.15 -3.39
CA LEU A 61 0.41 -6.41 -3.18
C LEU A 61 0.79 -6.38 -1.70
N GLU A 62 -0.17 -6.28 -0.80
CA GLU A 62 0.07 -6.38 0.64
C GLU A 62 0.63 -7.77 1.00
N PRO A 63 1.72 -7.85 1.78
CA PRO A 63 2.26 -9.14 2.21
C PRO A 63 1.23 -9.94 3.01
N GLU A 64 1.03 -11.21 2.64
CA GLU A 64 -0.03 -12.05 3.23
C GLU A 64 0.16 -12.25 4.74
N LEU A 65 1.41 -12.39 5.18
CA LEU A 65 1.78 -12.56 6.59
C LEU A 65 1.47 -11.34 7.47
N ALA A 66 1.33 -10.15 6.87
CA ALA A 66 0.99 -8.92 7.58
C ALA A 66 -0.52 -8.71 7.73
N GLN A 67 -1.35 -9.52 7.07
CA GLN A 67 -2.80 -9.39 7.09
C GLN A 67 -3.37 -10.11 8.33
N THR A 68 -4.12 -9.38 9.16
CA THR A 68 -4.76 -9.91 10.37
C THR A 68 -6.22 -10.27 10.17
N GLU A 69 -7.05 -9.31 9.75
CA GLU A 69 -8.51 -9.48 9.63
C GLU A 69 -9.05 -8.80 8.37
N LEU A 70 -9.91 -9.51 7.62
CA LEU A 70 -10.58 -9.00 6.41
C LEU A 70 -12.03 -8.62 6.72
N PRO A 71 -12.59 -7.55 6.12
CA PRO A 71 -11.95 -6.64 5.17
C PRO A 71 -11.06 -5.59 5.84
N LEU A 72 -9.91 -5.29 5.23
CA LEU A 72 -8.98 -4.27 5.71
C LEU A 72 -9.50 -2.86 5.38
N LYS A 73 -9.37 -1.93 6.33
CA LYS A 73 -9.63 -0.50 6.10
C LYS A 73 -8.39 0.16 5.52
N LYS A 74 -8.55 1.37 4.96
CA LYS A 74 -7.42 2.15 4.40
C LYS A 74 -6.31 2.41 5.42
N GLU A 75 -6.65 2.60 6.69
CA GLU A 75 -5.67 2.75 7.78
C GLU A 75 -4.88 1.45 8.00
N ASP A 76 -5.55 0.30 7.93
CA ASP A 76 -4.91 -1.00 8.08
C ASP A 76 -3.96 -1.27 6.91
N LEU A 77 -4.36 -0.91 5.69
CA LEU A 77 -3.54 -1.04 4.48
C LEU A 77 -2.30 -0.14 4.54
N LEU A 78 -2.45 1.12 4.98
CA LEU A 78 -1.32 2.01 5.23
C LEU A 78 -0.39 1.43 6.30
N ASN A 79 -0.94 0.91 7.39
CA ASN A 79 -0.16 0.32 8.49
C ASN A 79 0.63 -0.92 8.04
N ILE A 80 0.03 -1.76 7.20
CA ILE A 80 0.72 -2.90 6.57
C ILE A 80 1.87 -2.41 5.70
N TYR A 81 1.65 -1.40 4.86
CA TYR A 81 2.71 -0.85 4.01
C TYR A 81 3.83 -0.16 4.81
N ILE A 82 3.50 0.49 5.93
CA ILE A 82 4.49 1.02 6.87
C ILE A 82 5.32 -0.11 7.47
N ASP A 83 4.67 -1.19 7.93
CA ASP A 83 5.35 -2.35 8.52
C ASP A 83 6.28 -3.03 7.53
N GLU A 84 5.86 -3.12 6.27
CA GLU A 84 6.68 -3.59 5.16
C GLU A 84 7.99 -2.78 5.06
N LEU A 85 7.87 -1.46 4.96
CA LEU A 85 9.04 -0.58 4.86
C LEU A 85 9.95 -0.62 6.09
N LEU A 86 9.38 -0.76 7.29
CA LEU A 86 10.17 -0.91 8.52
C LEU A 86 11.03 -2.17 8.51
N VAL A 87 10.46 -3.30 8.07
CA VAL A 87 11.19 -4.57 7.94
C VAL A 87 12.28 -4.47 6.88
N LEU A 88 11.96 -3.89 5.71
CA LEU A 88 12.93 -3.71 4.62
C LEU A 88 14.10 -2.81 5.04
N ASN A 89 13.84 -1.78 5.85
CA ASN A 89 14.88 -0.88 6.36
C ASN A 89 15.92 -1.58 7.24
N LEU A 90 15.55 -2.66 7.94
CA LEU A 90 16.50 -3.43 8.76
C LEU A 90 17.42 -4.34 7.95
N ALA A 91 16.92 -4.84 6.83
CA ALA A 91 17.55 -5.91 6.06
C ALA A 91 18.19 -5.43 4.75
N ARG A 92 18.27 -4.10 4.53
CA ARG A 92 18.82 -3.52 3.30
C ARG A 92 20.17 -4.15 2.95
N GLY A 93 20.25 -4.72 1.75
CA GLY A 93 21.49 -5.27 1.18
C GLY A 93 21.87 -6.69 1.60
N GLN A 94 21.03 -7.40 2.37
CA GLN A 94 21.35 -8.76 2.84
C GLN A 94 20.70 -9.88 2.03
N ILE A 95 19.65 -9.57 1.27
CA ILE A 95 18.80 -10.52 0.56
C ILE A 95 18.47 -9.93 -0.81
N ASN A 96 18.60 -10.73 -1.86
CA ASN A 96 18.28 -10.32 -3.23
C ASN A 96 17.12 -11.16 -3.78
N ILE A 97 16.16 -10.53 -4.46
CA ILE A 97 15.12 -11.23 -5.21
C ILE A 97 15.58 -11.33 -6.66
N SER A 98 15.44 -12.50 -7.27
CA SER A 98 15.77 -12.65 -8.69
C SER A 98 14.67 -12.05 -9.58
N GLN A 99 15.03 -11.58 -10.77
CA GLN A 99 14.05 -11.07 -11.72
C GLN A 99 12.99 -12.14 -12.08
N GLU A 100 13.39 -13.41 -12.15
CA GLU A 100 12.48 -14.53 -12.41
C GLU A 100 11.39 -14.66 -11.34
N GLU A 101 11.73 -14.49 -10.06
CA GLU A 101 10.74 -14.49 -8.97
C GLU A 101 9.77 -13.31 -9.07
N ILE A 102 10.27 -12.12 -9.45
CA ILE A 102 9.43 -10.93 -9.66
C ILE A 102 8.47 -11.15 -10.82
N ASP A 103 8.96 -11.63 -11.95
CA ASP A 103 8.15 -11.90 -13.14
C ASP A 103 7.07 -12.96 -12.86
N GLN A 104 7.42 -13.97 -12.06
CA GLN A 104 6.48 -14.98 -11.60
C GLN A 104 5.37 -14.36 -10.76
N GLU A 105 5.69 -13.50 -9.79
CA GLU A 105 4.71 -12.85 -8.92
C GLU A 105 3.82 -11.85 -9.69
N ILE A 106 4.37 -11.14 -10.69
CA ILE A 106 3.57 -10.34 -11.65
C ILE A 106 2.59 -11.24 -12.39
N GLY A 107 3.05 -12.40 -12.87
CA GLY A 107 2.23 -13.39 -13.54
C GLY A 107 1.10 -13.92 -12.66
N GLN A 108 1.39 -14.24 -11.40
CA GLN A 108 0.41 -14.68 -10.40
C GLN A 108 -0.60 -13.57 -10.08
N THR A 109 -0.14 -12.33 -9.92
CA THR A 109 -1.00 -11.17 -9.69
C THR A 109 -1.96 -10.96 -10.86
N ARG A 110 -1.47 -11.06 -12.10
CA ARG A 110 -2.31 -11.00 -13.31
C ARG A 110 -3.30 -12.16 -13.37
N ALA A 111 -2.87 -13.39 -13.05
CA ALA A 111 -3.75 -14.55 -13.05
C ALA A 111 -4.88 -14.43 -12.01
N ARG A 112 -4.56 -13.92 -10.81
CA ARG A 112 -5.51 -13.71 -9.70
C ARG A 112 -6.56 -12.66 -10.03
N LEU A 113 -6.16 -11.54 -10.63
CA LEU A 113 -7.06 -10.45 -11.04
C LEU A 113 -7.81 -10.77 -12.34
N GLY A 114 -7.23 -11.63 -13.18
CA GLY A 114 -7.50 -11.72 -14.60
C GLY A 114 -6.74 -10.64 -15.39
N SER A 115 -6.28 -11.01 -16.59
CA SER A 115 -6.04 -10.04 -17.68
C SER A 115 -7.33 -9.22 -17.90
N GLN A 116 -7.43 -8.25 -18.78
CA GLN A 116 -8.51 -7.24 -18.76
C GLN A 116 -8.58 -6.42 -17.47
N LEU A 117 -8.84 -6.98 -16.28
CA LEU A 117 -8.89 -6.21 -15.04
C LEU A 117 -7.50 -5.71 -14.65
N PHE A 118 -6.47 -6.54 -14.79
CA PHE A 118 -5.08 -6.14 -14.60
C PHE A 118 -4.70 -4.95 -15.51
N GLU A 119 -4.98 -5.05 -16.81
CA GLU A 119 -4.70 -3.99 -17.78
C GLU A 119 -5.54 -2.74 -17.52
N ALA A 120 -6.81 -2.88 -17.10
CA ALA A 120 -7.66 -1.74 -16.75
C ALA A 120 -7.11 -0.98 -15.54
N LYS A 121 -6.59 -1.68 -14.53
CA LYS A 121 -5.93 -1.06 -13.36
C LYS A 121 -4.61 -0.38 -13.75
N CYS A 122 -3.83 -0.98 -14.65
CA CYS A 122 -2.64 -0.35 -15.21
C CYS A 122 -3.00 0.96 -15.92
N GLN A 123 -4.03 0.94 -16.78
CA GLN A 123 -4.51 2.10 -17.50
C GLN A 123 -5.06 3.20 -16.58
N SER A 124 -5.81 2.85 -15.53
CA SER A 124 -6.36 3.83 -14.60
C SER A 124 -5.30 4.58 -13.79
N LEU A 125 -4.14 3.93 -13.56
CA LEU A 125 -2.99 4.51 -12.89
C LEU A 125 -1.95 5.10 -13.86
N GLY A 126 -2.09 4.86 -15.17
CA GLY A 126 -1.14 5.30 -16.18
C GLY A 126 0.22 4.58 -16.09
N ILE A 127 0.23 3.31 -15.69
CA ILE A 127 1.44 2.49 -15.53
C ILE A 127 1.47 1.30 -16.49
N GLU A 128 2.65 0.72 -16.63
CA GLU A 128 2.88 -0.58 -17.24
C GLU A 128 3.19 -1.63 -16.16
N ALA A 129 3.15 -2.92 -16.51
CA ALA A 129 3.39 -4.01 -15.56
C ALA A 129 4.75 -3.90 -14.85
N ASP A 130 5.79 -3.43 -15.56
CA ASP A 130 7.15 -3.27 -15.02
C ASP A 130 7.22 -2.22 -13.90
N HIS A 131 6.26 -1.29 -13.82
CA HIS A 131 6.18 -0.34 -12.70
C HIS A 131 5.79 -1.01 -11.39
N LEU A 132 5.28 -2.25 -11.43
CA LEU A 132 4.97 -3.05 -10.23
C LEU A 132 6.20 -3.70 -9.62
N ILE A 133 7.31 -3.81 -10.36
CA ILE A 133 8.56 -4.45 -9.94
C ILE A 133 9.00 -4.01 -8.53
N PRO A 134 9.17 -2.71 -8.20
CA PRO A 134 9.64 -2.32 -6.87
C PRO A 134 8.68 -2.70 -5.74
N TYR A 135 7.36 -2.72 -6.00
CA TYR A 135 6.36 -3.10 -5.00
C TYR A 135 6.35 -4.61 -4.75
N ILE A 136 6.51 -5.38 -5.82
CA ILE A 136 6.59 -6.84 -5.76
C ILE A 136 7.90 -7.28 -5.12
N GLU A 137 9.01 -6.64 -5.47
CA GLU A 137 10.31 -6.89 -4.83
C GLU A 137 10.23 -6.64 -3.32
N ASN A 138 9.64 -5.51 -2.89
CA ASN A 138 9.43 -5.18 -1.50
C ASN A 138 8.58 -6.25 -0.78
N LYS A 139 7.46 -6.67 -1.38
CA LYS A 139 6.58 -7.73 -0.84
C LYS A 139 7.36 -9.02 -0.62
N LEU A 140 8.09 -9.47 -1.64
CA LEU A 140 8.84 -10.73 -1.60
C LEU A 140 10.00 -10.67 -0.60
N LEU A 141 10.70 -9.53 -0.53
CA LEU A 141 11.75 -9.32 0.48
C LEU A 141 11.17 -9.37 1.88
N PHE A 142 10.06 -8.69 2.13
CA PHE A 142 9.38 -8.72 3.42
C PHE A 142 9.04 -10.15 3.84
N GLU A 143 8.35 -10.90 2.97
CA GLU A 143 7.96 -12.28 3.24
C GLU A 143 9.18 -13.15 3.56
N ARG A 144 10.27 -12.99 2.80
CA ARG A 144 11.50 -13.76 3.02
C ARG A 144 12.19 -13.39 4.34
N ILE A 145 12.27 -12.11 4.69
CA ILE A 145 12.88 -11.66 5.96
C ILE A 145 12.06 -12.18 7.15
N VAL A 146 10.74 -12.04 7.08
CA VAL A 146 9.82 -12.51 8.13
C VAL A 146 9.95 -14.03 8.29
N ASN A 147 9.89 -14.79 7.19
CA ASN A 147 10.03 -16.24 7.22
C ASN A 147 11.40 -16.69 7.77
N ALA A 148 12.48 -16.01 7.39
CA ALA A 148 13.81 -16.31 7.92
C ALA A 148 13.87 -16.07 9.43
N ARG A 149 13.29 -14.97 9.92
CA ARG A 149 13.26 -14.62 11.35
C ARG A 149 12.41 -15.58 12.17
N LEU A 150 11.25 -16.00 11.63
CA LEU A 150 10.27 -16.85 12.32
C LEU A 150 10.49 -18.34 12.05
N SER A 151 11.57 -18.72 11.36
CA SER A 151 11.87 -20.11 10.98
C SER A 151 12.03 -21.07 12.17
N GLN A 152 12.39 -20.56 13.35
CA GLN A 152 12.51 -21.36 14.56
C GLN A 152 11.16 -21.47 15.26
N LYS A 153 10.55 -22.66 15.16
CA LYS A 153 9.27 -22.96 15.84
C LYS A 153 9.42 -22.85 17.35
N VAL A 154 8.47 -22.16 17.98
CA VAL A 154 8.34 -22.14 19.44
C VAL A 154 7.74 -23.49 19.88
N PRO A 155 8.33 -24.17 20.88
CA PRO A 155 7.75 -25.42 21.37
C PRO A 155 6.33 -25.18 21.91
N ILE A 156 5.44 -26.13 21.65
CA ILE A 156 4.09 -26.17 22.18
C ILE A 156 4.03 -27.22 23.27
N SER A 157 3.57 -26.84 24.45
CA SER A 157 3.38 -27.74 25.58
C SER A 157 2.07 -28.52 25.46
N LEU A 158 1.99 -29.67 26.15
CA LEU A 158 0.75 -30.45 26.23
C LEU A 158 -0.41 -29.63 26.83
N GLN A 159 -0.11 -28.80 27.83
CA GLN A 159 -1.10 -27.93 28.45
C GLN A 159 -1.71 -26.95 27.43
N GLU A 160 -0.88 -26.34 26.57
CA GLU A 160 -1.38 -25.44 25.52
C GLU A 160 -2.27 -26.17 24.50
N LEU A 161 -1.95 -27.41 24.16
CA LEU A 161 -2.80 -28.25 23.29
C LEU A 161 -4.15 -28.54 23.94
N GLU A 162 -4.15 -28.95 25.21
CA GLU A 162 -5.36 -29.24 25.97
C GLU A 162 -6.23 -27.99 26.15
N ASP A 163 -5.61 -26.85 26.46
CA ASP A 163 -6.29 -25.58 26.64
C ASP A 163 -6.95 -25.13 25.33
N TYR A 164 -6.23 -25.18 24.21
CA TYR A 164 -6.79 -24.81 22.90
C TYR A 164 -7.92 -25.75 22.46
N TYR A 165 -7.74 -27.07 22.66
CA TYR A 165 -8.78 -28.05 22.35
C TYR A 165 -10.07 -27.74 23.11
N ASN A 166 -9.98 -27.60 24.44
CA ASN A 166 -11.15 -27.45 25.30
C ASN A 166 -11.84 -26.08 25.17
N HIS A 167 -11.08 -25.00 25.00
CA HIS A 167 -11.60 -23.63 25.05
C HIS A 167 -11.84 -22.99 23.69
N THR A 168 -11.25 -23.51 22.62
CA THR A 168 -11.39 -22.95 21.26
C THR A 168 -11.97 -23.97 20.29
N TYR A 169 -11.31 -25.11 20.11
CA TYR A 169 -11.70 -26.10 19.10
C TYR A 169 -13.08 -26.73 19.38
N VAL A 170 -13.29 -27.23 20.60
CA VAL A 170 -14.54 -27.89 20.99
C VAL A 170 -15.74 -26.93 20.89
N PRO A 171 -15.67 -25.68 21.42
CA PRO A 171 -16.73 -24.69 21.22
C PRO A 171 -17.03 -24.40 19.74
N GLU A 172 -16.01 -24.25 18.89
CA GLU A 172 -16.19 -23.96 17.46
C GLU A 172 -16.88 -25.11 16.71
N ILE A 173 -16.54 -26.37 17.01
CA ILE A 173 -17.13 -27.54 16.35
C ILE A 173 -18.58 -27.75 16.82
N ARG A 174 -18.85 -27.54 18.11
CA ARG A 174 -20.23 -27.58 18.64
C ARG A 174 -21.09 -26.47 18.06
N ALA A 175 -20.54 -25.26 17.87
CA ALA A 175 -21.25 -24.16 17.23
C ALA A 175 -21.62 -24.45 15.76
N LYS A 176 -20.94 -25.42 15.13
CA LYS A 176 -21.22 -25.92 13.78
C LYS A 176 -22.12 -27.17 13.78
N ASP A 177 -22.70 -27.55 14.92
CA ASP A 177 -23.53 -28.75 15.11
C ASP A 177 -22.85 -30.06 14.67
N GLN A 178 -21.51 -30.11 14.75
CA GLN A 178 -20.71 -31.27 14.36
C GLN A 178 -20.31 -32.13 15.58
N PRO A 179 -20.16 -33.45 15.39
CA PRO A 179 -19.65 -34.32 16.45
C PRO A 179 -18.20 -33.93 16.76
N VAL A 180 -17.90 -33.72 18.03
CA VAL A 180 -16.57 -33.33 18.50
C VAL A 180 -15.61 -34.53 18.40
N PRO A 181 -14.57 -34.48 17.54
CA PRO A 181 -13.54 -35.51 17.49
C PRO A 181 -12.72 -35.53 18.77
N GLU A 182 -12.25 -36.70 19.20
CA GLU A 182 -11.29 -36.79 20.30
C GLU A 182 -9.98 -36.07 19.98
N MET A 183 -9.36 -35.44 20.99
CA MET A 183 -8.15 -34.64 20.83
C MET A 183 -7.04 -35.35 20.05
N VAL A 184 -6.81 -36.66 20.31
CA VAL A 184 -5.78 -37.48 19.64
C VAL A 184 -5.94 -37.48 18.12
N ASN A 185 -7.17 -37.40 17.60
CA ASN A 185 -7.44 -37.41 16.17
C ASN A 185 -7.19 -36.07 15.47
N VAL A 186 -7.04 -34.99 16.25
CA VAL A 186 -6.92 -33.60 15.75
C VAL A 186 -5.66 -32.91 16.28
N LEU A 187 -4.76 -33.63 16.95
CA LEU A 187 -3.54 -33.08 17.56
C LEU A 187 -2.70 -32.28 16.56
N THR A 188 -2.46 -32.83 15.37
CA THR A 188 -1.64 -32.16 14.34
C THR A 188 -2.31 -30.87 13.85
N GLU A 189 -3.63 -30.87 13.64
CA GLU A 189 -4.36 -29.67 13.23
C GLU A 189 -4.26 -28.57 14.29
N ILE A 190 -4.41 -28.93 15.57
CA ILE A 190 -4.31 -28.01 16.68
C ILE A 190 -2.88 -27.49 16.84
N GLU A 191 -1.89 -28.36 16.71
CA GLU A 191 -0.47 -27.97 16.77
C GLU A 191 -0.13 -26.97 15.66
N ASP A 192 -0.55 -27.24 14.41
CA ASP A 192 -0.32 -26.34 13.28
C ASP A 192 -1.00 -24.98 13.48
N LYS A 193 -2.23 -24.97 14.01
CA LYS A 193 -2.96 -23.72 14.36
C LYS A 193 -2.22 -22.95 15.44
N LEU A 194 -1.79 -23.61 16.51
CA LEU A 194 -1.05 -22.98 17.60
C LEU A 194 0.32 -22.45 17.13
N GLN A 195 1.01 -23.17 16.24
CA GLN A 195 2.24 -22.68 15.63
C GLN A 195 1.99 -21.40 14.83
N ALA A 196 0.91 -21.36 14.02
CA ALA A 196 0.54 -20.17 13.27
C ALA A 196 0.18 -18.98 14.18
N ILE A 197 -0.54 -19.22 15.28
CA ILE A 197 -0.86 -18.19 16.29
C ILE A 197 0.42 -17.62 16.90
N LYS A 198 1.31 -18.49 17.40
CA LYS A 198 2.58 -18.05 18.00
C LYS A 198 3.47 -17.29 17.01
N ALA A 199 3.55 -17.75 15.76
CA ALA A 199 4.30 -17.05 14.72
C ALA A 199 3.74 -15.64 14.46
N ARG A 200 2.41 -15.49 14.42
CA ARG A 200 1.74 -14.20 14.26
C ARG A 200 1.96 -13.28 15.46
N GLU A 201 1.93 -13.81 16.68
CA GLU A 201 2.25 -13.05 17.89
C GLU A 201 3.69 -12.54 17.88
N GLN A 202 4.65 -13.41 17.52
CA GLN A 202 6.05 -13.02 17.39
C GLN A 202 6.26 -11.94 16.32
N LEU A 203 5.59 -12.06 15.17
CA LEU A 203 5.61 -11.03 14.12
C LEU A 203 5.06 -9.71 14.65
N SER A 204 3.89 -9.74 15.28
CA SER A 204 3.23 -8.53 15.81
C SER A 204 4.08 -7.82 16.86
N GLN A 205 4.65 -8.57 17.81
CA GLN A 205 5.57 -8.04 18.82
C GLN A 205 6.79 -7.40 18.16
N TRP A 206 7.38 -8.09 17.18
CA TRP A 206 8.55 -7.58 16.48
C TRP A 206 8.22 -6.30 15.70
N LEU A 207 7.14 -6.25 14.92
CA LEU A 207 6.71 -5.04 14.20
C LEU A 207 6.45 -3.87 15.16
N GLN A 208 5.86 -4.14 16.33
CA GLN A 208 5.66 -3.13 17.37
C GLN A 208 7.00 -2.54 17.86
N GLU A 209 8.03 -3.38 18.08
CA GLU A 209 9.36 -2.91 18.45
C GLU A 209 10.01 -2.05 17.35
N LEU A 210 9.75 -2.36 16.07
CA LEU A 210 10.26 -1.57 14.95
C LEU A 210 9.59 -0.21 14.88
N ARG A 211 8.27 -0.18 15.02
CA ARG A 211 7.50 1.07 15.08
C ARG A 211 7.97 1.99 16.20
N GLN A 212 8.30 1.44 17.37
CA GLN A 212 8.80 2.23 18.50
C GLN A 212 10.16 2.89 18.23
N LYS A 213 10.97 2.33 17.33
CA LYS A 213 12.31 2.84 16.99
C LYS A 213 12.30 3.79 15.78
N ALA A 214 11.24 3.75 14.98
CA ALA A 214 11.11 4.53 13.77
C ALA A 214 10.37 5.84 13.99
N ARG A 215 10.66 6.82 13.13
CA ARG A 215 9.90 8.08 13.07
C ARG A 215 8.79 7.93 12.03
N ILE A 216 7.54 7.88 12.46
CA ILE A 216 6.39 7.73 11.56
C ILE A 216 5.51 8.98 11.67
N ILE A 217 5.26 9.64 10.53
CA ILE A 217 4.38 10.80 10.44
C ILE A 217 3.30 10.47 9.41
N ILE A 218 2.04 10.44 9.82
CA ILE A 218 0.89 10.14 8.94
C ILE A 218 0.13 11.44 8.66
N ASN A 219 -0.22 11.67 7.40
CA ASN A 219 -1.09 12.73 6.95
C ASN A 219 -2.49 12.17 6.65
N HIS A 220 -3.39 12.32 7.61
CA HIS A 220 -4.76 11.82 7.49
C HIS A 220 -5.55 12.51 6.36
N ASP A 221 -5.31 13.78 6.08
CA ASP A 221 -6.00 14.50 4.99
C ASP A 221 -5.68 13.92 3.61
N CYS A 222 -4.46 13.37 3.45
CA CYS A 222 -4.07 12.63 2.26
C CYS A 222 -4.66 11.22 2.25
N LEU A 223 -4.69 10.54 3.40
CA LEU A 223 -5.22 9.18 3.53
C LEU A 223 -6.71 9.09 3.17
N GLU A 224 -7.49 10.14 3.45
CA GLU A 224 -8.91 10.24 3.05
C GLU A 224 -9.15 10.19 1.52
N LYS A 225 -8.10 10.36 0.71
CA LYS A 225 -8.18 10.40 -0.76
C LYS A 225 -7.77 9.09 -1.45
N VAL A 226 -7.44 8.06 -0.66
CA VAL A 226 -7.17 6.69 -1.11
C VAL A 226 -8.45 6.08 -1.63
#